data_AF-A0A0U1KSN9-F1
#
_entry.id   AF-A0A0U1KSN9-F1
#
_cell.length_a   1.000
_cell.length_b   1.000
_cell.length_c   1.000
_cell.angle_alpha   90.00
_cell.angle_beta   90.00
_cell.angle_gamma   90.00
#
_symmetry.space_group_name_H-M   'P 1'
#
loop_
_entity.id
_entity.type
_entity.pdbx_description
1 polymer ?
#
loop_
_entity_poly.entity_id
_entity_poly.type
_entity_poly.pdbx_seq_one_letter_code
_entity_poly.pdbx_strand_id
1 'polypeptide(L)'
;MSRKQRVHYSGAIYHVTARGNNRQIIFNDEYDKMYYLSLLRHYKDKYECELYAYVLMDNHVHLLIAVADQPLAKFMQGVQQCYTQYYNQKYSHVGHVFQQRYNAEICADDSYLLSVVRYIHNNPIKAKIVDRVDYPWSSHKYYLRADCSFVDSSLILGIFSNNKTAAIERYLSFIKELEEFPVMLAGAGIVTGNFNCVAADHYNISIDELLEQSAKEAGLKGGQALRFAICHGILWNRKVLYLMRGKYDKEAESTL
;
A
#
# COMPACT_ATOMS: atom_id res chain seq x y z
N MET A 1 0.32 -13.50 -23.92
CA MET A 1 1.60 -13.42 -23.18
C MET A 1 1.36 -13.79 -21.72
N SER A 2 2.13 -14.75 -21.18
CA SER A 2 2.15 -15.01 -19.74
C SER A 2 2.72 -13.78 -19.03
N ARG A 3 2.03 -13.33 -17.98
CA ARG A 3 2.50 -12.19 -17.18
C ARG A 3 3.36 -12.70 -16.04
N LYS A 4 4.38 -11.94 -15.67
CA LYS A 4 5.19 -12.16 -14.48
C LYS A 4 4.25 -12.29 -13.27
N GLN A 5 4.43 -13.35 -12.48
CA GLN A 5 3.65 -13.52 -11.25
C GLN A 5 3.91 -12.33 -10.32
N ARG A 6 2.86 -11.84 -9.66
CA ARG A 6 3.01 -10.81 -8.64
C ARG A 6 3.71 -11.44 -7.44
N VAL A 7 4.73 -10.76 -6.92
CA VAL A 7 5.38 -11.17 -5.67
C VAL A 7 4.32 -11.09 -4.57
N HIS A 8 4.18 -12.14 -3.78
CA HIS A 8 3.25 -12.25 -2.66
C HIS A 8 4.00 -12.78 -1.44
N TYR A 9 3.72 -12.18 -0.29
CA TYR A 9 4.11 -12.64 1.04
C TYR A 9 3.16 -12.00 2.06
N SER A 10 2.96 -12.64 3.20
CA SER A 10 2.13 -12.09 4.27
C SER A 10 2.71 -10.77 4.78
N GLY A 11 1.86 -9.76 4.95
CA GLY A 11 2.23 -8.39 5.27
C GLY A 11 2.71 -7.54 4.07
N ALA A 12 2.67 -8.06 2.85
CA ALA A 12 3.03 -7.27 1.67
C ALA A 12 2.00 -6.15 1.44
N ILE A 13 2.50 -4.92 1.30
CA ILE A 13 1.68 -3.72 1.06
C ILE A 13 1.73 -3.36 -0.41
N TYR A 14 0.57 -3.08 -0.99
CA TYR A 14 0.44 -2.70 -2.39
C TYR A 14 -0.26 -1.35 -2.56
N HIS A 15 0.31 -0.51 -3.41
CA HIS A 15 -0.42 0.55 -4.08
C HIS A 15 -1.20 -0.03 -5.26
N VAL A 16 -2.52 -0.05 -5.13
CA VAL A 16 -3.44 -0.59 -6.14
C VAL A 16 -4.11 0.55 -6.89
N THR A 17 -4.15 0.46 -8.21
CA THR A 17 -4.95 1.36 -9.06
C THR A 17 -5.86 0.56 -9.96
N ALA A 18 -7.15 0.88 -9.97
CA ALA A 18 -8.10 0.34 -10.95
C ALA A 18 -8.87 1.47 -11.62
N ARG A 19 -8.94 1.45 -12.95
CA ARG A 19 -9.47 2.54 -13.76
C ARG A 19 -10.55 2.04 -14.72
N GLY A 20 -11.54 2.89 -14.96
CA GLY A 20 -12.60 2.67 -15.93
C GLY A 20 -12.06 2.46 -17.33
N ASN A 21 -12.73 1.60 -18.09
CA ASN A 21 -12.41 1.37 -19.49
C ASN A 21 -12.50 2.68 -20.27
N ASN A 22 -11.54 2.95 -21.16
CA ASN A 22 -11.43 4.24 -21.86
C ASN A 22 -11.46 5.48 -20.95
N ARG A 23 -11.03 5.35 -19.67
CA ARG A 23 -11.11 6.41 -18.65
C ARG A 23 -12.53 6.91 -18.37
N GLN A 24 -13.54 6.13 -18.72
CA GLN A 24 -14.95 6.45 -18.48
C GLN A 24 -15.26 6.56 -16.99
N ILE A 25 -16.31 7.32 -16.66
CA ILE A 25 -16.86 7.39 -15.32
C ILE A 25 -17.39 5.99 -14.94
N ILE A 26 -16.92 5.48 -13.81
CA ILE A 26 -17.34 4.21 -13.23
C ILE A 26 -18.17 4.41 -11.97
N PHE A 27 -18.20 5.61 -11.38
CA PHE A 27 -19.11 6.00 -10.31
C PHE A 27 -19.93 7.21 -10.75
N ASN A 28 -21.15 6.99 -11.22
CA ASN A 28 -22.02 8.04 -11.74
C ASN A 28 -22.73 8.80 -10.61
N ASP A 29 -22.90 8.16 -9.45
CA ASP A 29 -23.51 8.77 -8.27
C ASP A 29 -22.83 8.32 -6.96
N GLU A 30 -23.32 8.82 -5.84
CA GLU A 30 -22.78 8.50 -4.52
C GLU A 30 -23.07 7.05 -4.10
N TYR A 31 -24.20 6.48 -4.53
CA TYR A 31 -24.56 5.10 -4.22
C TYR A 31 -23.58 4.11 -4.84
N ASP A 32 -23.05 4.40 -6.02
CA ASP A 32 -21.99 3.62 -6.64
C ASP A 32 -20.73 3.57 -5.77
N LYS A 33 -20.30 4.74 -5.25
CA LYS A 33 -19.14 4.82 -4.37
C LYS A 33 -19.40 4.13 -3.04
N MET A 34 -20.60 4.29 -2.46
CA MET A 34 -21.01 3.59 -1.23
C MET A 34 -21.01 2.07 -1.42
N TYR A 35 -21.56 1.59 -2.53
CA TYR A 35 -21.58 0.16 -2.84
C TYR A 35 -20.16 -0.37 -3.00
N TYR A 36 -19.28 0.35 -3.70
CA TYR A 36 -17.87 -0.03 -3.83
C TYR A 36 -17.15 -0.09 -2.46
N LEU A 37 -17.36 0.89 -1.58
CA LEU A 37 -16.83 0.85 -0.22
C LEU A 37 -17.35 -0.35 0.59
N SER A 38 -18.62 -0.73 0.39
CA SER A 38 -19.19 -1.92 1.04
C SER A 38 -18.51 -3.21 0.56
N LEU A 39 -18.18 -3.31 -0.73
CA LEU A 39 -17.42 -4.42 -1.28
C LEU A 39 -15.99 -4.46 -0.75
N LEU A 40 -15.32 -3.30 -0.66
CA LEU A 40 -13.99 -3.22 -0.05
C LEU A 40 -14.03 -3.74 1.39
N ARG A 41 -15.01 -3.34 2.20
CA ARG A 41 -15.17 -3.83 3.57
C ARG A 41 -15.38 -5.34 3.62
N HIS A 42 -16.35 -5.85 2.86
CA HIS A 42 -16.66 -7.27 2.82
C HIS A 42 -15.44 -8.13 2.45
N TYR A 43 -14.73 -7.76 1.38
CA TYR A 43 -13.58 -8.54 0.91
C TYR A 43 -12.33 -8.34 1.75
N LYS A 44 -12.19 -7.17 2.40
CA LYS A 44 -11.13 -6.91 3.37
C LYS A 44 -11.25 -7.91 4.52
N ASP A 45 -12.44 -8.03 5.08
CA ASP A 45 -12.68 -8.92 6.23
C ASP A 45 -12.63 -10.40 5.81
N LYS A 46 -13.16 -10.74 4.63
CA LYS A 46 -13.11 -12.11 4.08
C LYS A 46 -11.70 -12.65 3.83
N TYR A 47 -10.76 -11.78 3.45
CA TYR A 47 -9.39 -12.16 3.12
C TYR A 47 -8.35 -11.60 4.09
N GLU A 48 -8.81 -11.11 5.25
CA GLU A 48 -7.95 -10.59 6.33
C GLU A 48 -6.91 -9.58 5.83
N CYS A 49 -7.35 -8.72 4.92
CA CYS A 49 -6.51 -7.63 4.42
C CYS A 49 -6.62 -6.41 5.35
N GLU A 50 -5.60 -5.57 5.34
CA GLU A 50 -5.61 -4.28 6.03
C GLU A 50 -5.62 -3.16 5.01
N LEU A 51 -6.61 -2.27 5.09
CA LEU A 51 -6.69 -1.11 4.21
C LEU A 51 -6.11 0.10 4.96
N TYR A 52 -5.01 0.66 4.45
CA TYR A 52 -4.34 1.80 5.08
C TYR A 52 -4.80 3.13 4.49
N ALA A 53 -5.03 3.18 3.17
CA ALA A 53 -5.56 4.37 2.51
C ALA A 53 -6.38 4.01 1.28
N TYR A 54 -7.32 4.88 0.92
CA TYR A 54 -8.05 4.83 -0.33
C TYR A 54 -8.49 6.23 -0.79
N VAL A 55 -8.76 6.34 -2.09
CA VAL A 55 -9.58 7.40 -2.70
C VAL A 55 -10.40 6.81 -3.86
N LEU A 56 -11.69 7.15 -3.92
CA LEU A 56 -12.56 6.81 -5.05
C LEU A 56 -12.81 8.06 -5.90
N MET A 57 -12.16 8.13 -7.06
CA MET A 57 -12.38 9.15 -8.08
C MET A 57 -13.47 8.67 -9.03
N ASP A 58 -14.12 9.55 -9.79
CA ASP A 58 -15.26 9.17 -10.63
C ASP A 58 -14.92 8.10 -11.69
N ASN A 59 -13.69 8.09 -12.22
CA ASN A 59 -13.26 7.14 -13.25
C ASN A 59 -12.16 6.15 -12.79
N HIS A 60 -11.71 6.21 -11.53
CA HIS A 60 -10.69 5.28 -11.03
C HIS A 60 -10.63 5.26 -9.50
N VAL A 61 -9.94 4.26 -8.95
CA VAL A 61 -9.69 4.12 -7.51
C VAL A 61 -8.21 3.94 -7.27
N HIS A 62 -7.73 4.48 -6.15
CA HIS A 62 -6.44 4.10 -5.58
C HIS A 62 -6.63 3.52 -4.19
N LEU A 63 -5.95 2.42 -3.90
CA LEU A 63 -5.95 1.76 -2.59
C LEU A 63 -4.49 1.56 -2.13
N LEU A 64 -4.27 1.60 -0.83
CA LEU A 64 -3.07 1.14 -0.17
C LEU A 64 -3.47 0.03 0.79
N ILE A 65 -3.11 -1.21 0.45
CA ILE A 65 -3.65 -2.40 1.09
C ILE A 65 -2.53 -3.39 1.43
N ALA A 66 -2.51 -3.89 2.65
CA ALA A 66 -1.71 -5.04 3.05
C ALA A 66 -2.52 -6.33 2.90
N VAL A 67 -1.85 -7.38 2.49
CA VAL A 67 -2.43 -8.72 2.41
C VAL A 67 -1.81 -9.63 3.46
N ALA A 68 -2.62 -10.52 4.03
CA ALA A 68 -2.15 -11.64 4.81
C ALA A 68 -1.76 -12.80 3.88
N ASP A 69 -2.18 -14.02 4.20
CA ASP A 69 -1.77 -15.24 3.48
C ASP A 69 -2.47 -15.41 2.13
N GLN A 70 -3.61 -14.74 1.93
CA GLN A 70 -4.31 -14.79 0.64
C GLN A 70 -3.73 -13.78 -0.36
N PRO A 71 -3.54 -14.16 -1.64
CA PRO A 71 -3.05 -13.22 -2.64
C PRO A 71 -4.03 -12.06 -2.88
N LEU A 72 -3.50 -10.85 -3.08
CA LEU A 72 -4.24 -9.64 -3.45
C LEU A 72 -5.23 -9.87 -4.62
N ALA A 73 -4.91 -10.81 -5.52
CA ALA A 73 -5.75 -11.16 -6.65
C ALA A 73 -7.15 -11.64 -6.24
N LYS A 74 -7.28 -12.40 -5.14
CA LYS A 74 -8.60 -12.87 -4.67
C LYS A 74 -9.46 -11.73 -4.15
N PHE A 75 -8.87 -10.81 -3.39
CA PHE A 75 -9.51 -9.59 -2.92
C PHE A 75 -10.02 -8.75 -4.10
N MET A 76 -9.11 -8.40 -5.03
CA MET A 76 -9.46 -7.54 -6.16
C MET A 76 -10.42 -8.20 -7.15
N GLN A 77 -10.32 -9.51 -7.36
CA GLN A 77 -11.26 -10.25 -8.20
C GLN A 77 -12.67 -10.14 -7.65
N GLY A 78 -12.86 -10.38 -6.35
CA GLY A 78 -14.16 -10.28 -5.70
C GLY A 78 -14.77 -8.88 -5.83
N VAL A 79 -13.99 -7.85 -5.48
CA VAL A 79 -14.44 -6.45 -5.55
C VAL A 79 -14.81 -6.06 -6.98
N GLN A 80 -13.93 -6.30 -7.96
CA GLN A 80 -14.16 -5.87 -9.35
C GLN A 80 -15.29 -6.65 -10.01
N GLN A 81 -15.42 -7.95 -9.74
CA GLN A 81 -16.47 -8.78 -10.33
C GLN A 81 -17.85 -8.36 -9.82
N CYS A 82 -18.04 -8.26 -8.50
CA CYS A 82 -19.31 -7.83 -7.92
C CYS A 82 -19.68 -6.41 -8.36
N TYR A 83 -18.70 -5.49 -8.38
CA TYR A 83 -18.96 -4.13 -8.83
C TYR A 83 -19.35 -4.06 -10.31
N THR A 84 -18.68 -4.81 -11.17
CA THR A 84 -18.99 -4.87 -12.61
C THR A 84 -20.41 -5.40 -12.85
N GLN A 85 -20.82 -6.44 -12.11
CA GLN A 85 -22.17 -6.99 -12.21
C GLN A 85 -23.22 -5.96 -11.80
N TYR A 86 -23.02 -5.30 -10.65
CA TYR A 86 -23.87 -4.20 -10.18
C TYR A 86 -23.96 -3.07 -11.21
N TYR A 87 -22.82 -2.60 -11.73
CA TYR A 87 -22.79 -1.49 -12.69
C TYR A 87 -23.51 -1.84 -13.98
N ASN A 88 -23.27 -3.04 -14.53
CA ASN A 88 -23.92 -3.50 -15.75
C ASN A 88 -25.44 -3.62 -15.58
N GLN A 89 -25.90 -4.11 -14.43
CA GLN A 89 -27.32 -4.20 -14.13
C GLN A 89 -27.96 -2.81 -13.94
N LYS A 90 -27.33 -1.94 -13.14
CA LYS A 90 -27.86 -0.61 -12.81
C LYS A 90 -27.94 0.31 -14.02
N TYR A 91 -26.93 0.27 -14.89
CA TYR A 91 -26.80 1.19 -16.03
C TYR A 91 -27.14 0.55 -17.39
N SER A 92 -27.63 -0.70 -17.40
CA SER A 92 -27.81 -1.48 -18.63
C SER A 92 -26.55 -1.48 -19.52
N HIS A 93 -25.37 -1.43 -18.90
CA HIS A 93 -24.09 -1.34 -19.60
C HIS A 93 -23.68 -2.71 -20.15
N VAL A 94 -23.15 -2.71 -21.37
CA VAL A 94 -22.61 -3.90 -22.03
C VAL A 94 -21.11 -3.71 -22.24
N GLY A 95 -20.33 -4.69 -21.78
CA GLY A 95 -18.88 -4.72 -21.96
C GLY A 95 -18.09 -4.58 -20.66
N HIS A 96 -16.83 -4.14 -20.80
CA HIS A 96 -15.91 -4.01 -19.67
C HIS A 96 -16.06 -2.65 -18.98
N VAL A 97 -16.35 -2.68 -17.67
CA VAL A 97 -16.37 -1.48 -16.83
C VAL A 97 -14.96 -0.97 -16.54
N PHE A 98 -14.02 -1.87 -16.25
CA PHE A 98 -12.61 -1.55 -16.00
C PHE A 98 -11.74 -1.81 -17.24
N GLN A 99 -10.73 -0.97 -17.48
CA GLN A 99 -9.89 -1.02 -18.68
C GLN A 99 -9.09 -2.32 -18.78
N GLN A 100 -8.51 -2.75 -17.66
CA GLN A 100 -7.73 -3.96 -17.52
C GLN A 100 -7.89 -4.47 -16.07
N ARG A 101 -7.17 -5.55 -15.74
CA ARG A 101 -6.89 -5.87 -14.34
C ARG A 101 -6.23 -4.66 -13.66
N TYR A 102 -6.48 -4.53 -12.37
CA TYR A 102 -5.82 -3.53 -11.53
C TYR A 102 -4.28 -3.57 -11.66
N ASN A 103 -3.65 -2.40 -11.57
CA ASN A 103 -2.22 -2.28 -11.31
C ASN A 103 -1.96 -2.45 -9.80
N ALA A 104 -0.85 -3.08 -9.44
CA ALA A 104 -0.43 -3.27 -8.05
C ALA A 104 1.09 -3.19 -7.96
N GLU A 105 1.58 -2.16 -7.27
CA GLU A 105 3.00 -1.91 -7.02
C GLU A 105 3.28 -2.15 -5.53
N ILE A 106 4.36 -2.85 -5.20
CA ILE A 106 4.71 -3.15 -3.81
C ILE A 106 5.33 -1.92 -3.17
N CYS A 107 4.84 -1.55 -1.99
CA CYS A 107 5.47 -0.54 -1.16
C CYS A 107 6.54 -1.18 -0.28
N ALA A 108 7.82 -0.93 -0.60
CA ALA A 108 8.95 -1.63 0.00
C ALA A 108 9.55 -0.96 1.24
N ASP A 109 9.39 0.35 1.37
CA ASP A 109 9.95 1.16 2.44
C ASP A 109 8.93 2.22 2.91
N ASP A 110 9.16 2.75 4.11
CA ASP A 110 8.23 3.68 4.75
C ASP A 110 8.18 5.04 4.02
N SER A 111 9.26 5.48 3.37
CA SER A 111 9.27 6.76 2.63
C SER A 111 8.37 6.69 1.39
N TYR A 112 8.46 5.60 0.63
CA TYR A 112 7.59 5.34 -0.50
C TYR A 112 6.15 5.12 -0.02
N LEU A 113 5.94 4.41 1.09
CA LEU A 113 4.62 4.23 1.69
C LEU A 113 3.95 5.58 2.02
N LEU A 114 4.66 6.48 2.70
CA LEU A 114 4.17 7.83 3.01
C LEU A 114 3.89 8.63 1.74
N SER A 115 4.76 8.55 0.73
CA SER A 115 4.55 9.23 -0.56
C SER A 115 3.25 8.77 -1.24
N VAL A 116 2.95 7.46 -1.18
CA VAL A 116 1.71 6.89 -1.75
C VAL A 116 0.50 7.36 -0.97
N VAL A 117 0.55 7.42 0.36
CA VAL A 117 -0.54 7.98 1.18
C VAL A 117 -0.81 9.44 0.79
N ARG A 118 0.24 10.27 0.70
CA ARG A 118 0.13 11.66 0.23
C ARG A 118 -0.52 11.73 -1.14
N TYR A 119 -0.05 10.92 -2.09
CA TYR A 119 -0.59 10.86 -3.44
C TYR A 119 -2.08 10.48 -3.47
N ILE A 120 -2.48 9.46 -2.71
CA ILE A 120 -3.86 9.00 -2.62
C ILE A 120 -4.76 10.12 -2.08
N HIS A 121 -4.39 10.77 -0.98
CA HIS A 121 -5.22 11.81 -0.38
C HIS A 121 -5.23 13.12 -1.16
N ASN A 122 -4.14 13.47 -1.86
CA ASN A 122 -4.05 14.66 -2.70
C ASN A 122 -4.59 14.46 -4.11
N ASN A 123 -5.00 13.25 -4.51
CA ASN A 123 -5.53 12.99 -5.85
C ASN A 123 -6.73 13.89 -6.23
N PRO A 124 -7.72 14.13 -5.34
CA PRO A 124 -8.83 15.05 -5.61
C PRO A 124 -8.38 16.50 -5.84
N ILE A 125 -7.36 16.96 -5.10
CA ILE A 125 -6.77 18.30 -5.29
C ILE A 125 -6.05 18.37 -6.64
N LYS A 126 -5.25 17.36 -6.97
CA LYS A 126 -4.53 17.27 -8.25
C LYS A 126 -5.50 17.24 -9.44
N ALA A 127 -6.67 16.62 -9.27
CA ALA A 127 -7.74 16.61 -10.25
C ALA A 127 -8.59 17.89 -10.26
N LYS A 128 -8.29 18.87 -9.40
CA LYS A 128 -9.03 20.14 -9.23
C LYS A 128 -10.51 19.94 -8.88
N ILE A 129 -10.83 18.88 -8.13
CA ILE A 129 -12.20 18.58 -7.66
C ILE A 129 -12.48 19.33 -6.35
N VAL A 130 -11.46 19.50 -5.52
CA VAL A 130 -11.51 20.17 -4.22
C VAL A 130 -10.23 20.97 -4.00
N ASP A 131 -10.31 22.04 -3.22
CA ASP A 131 -9.13 22.87 -2.87
C ASP A 131 -8.33 22.32 -1.69
N ARG A 132 -8.92 21.39 -0.92
CA ARG A 132 -8.34 20.80 0.29
C ARG A 132 -8.56 19.29 0.30
N VAL A 133 -7.88 18.58 1.20
CA VAL A 133 -7.90 17.10 1.30
C VAL A 133 -9.19 16.54 1.92
N ASP A 134 -10.20 17.37 2.13
CA ASP A 134 -11.50 17.04 2.72
C ASP A 134 -12.49 16.42 1.72
N TYR A 135 -11.98 15.55 0.84
CA TYR A 135 -12.81 14.83 -0.11
C TYR A 135 -13.59 13.68 0.55
N PRO A 136 -14.93 13.63 0.49
CA PRO A 136 -15.74 12.65 1.23
C PRO A 136 -15.44 11.18 0.92
N TRP A 137 -15.01 10.92 -0.32
CA TRP A 137 -14.67 9.59 -0.85
C TRP A 137 -13.19 9.25 -0.75
N SER A 138 -12.48 9.96 0.13
CA SER A 138 -11.11 9.66 0.55
C SER A 138 -11.09 9.11 1.97
N SER A 139 -10.07 8.28 2.23
CA SER A 139 -9.74 7.79 3.57
C SER A 139 -9.14 8.85 4.50
N HIS A 140 -8.79 10.04 3.99
CA HIS A 140 -8.15 11.11 4.77
C HIS A 140 -8.86 11.39 6.11
N LYS A 141 -10.20 11.38 6.12
CA LYS A 141 -11.01 11.58 7.32
C LYS A 141 -10.77 10.56 8.44
N TYR A 142 -10.30 9.35 8.13
CA TYR A 142 -9.97 8.32 9.12
C TYR A 142 -8.62 8.54 9.80
N TYR A 143 -7.72 9.32 9.17
CA TYR A 143 -6.47 9.72 9.81
C TYR A 143 -6.69 10.78 10.89
N LEU A 144 -7.79 11.53 10.80
CA LEU A 144 -8.16 12.55 11.77
C LEU A 144 -9.07 12.02 12.89
N ARG A 145 -9.54 10.78 12.77
CA ARG A 145 -10.49 10.16 13.70
C ARG A 145 -9.82 9.02 14.43
N ALA A 146 -10.03 8.96 15.73
CA ALA A 146 -9.35 8.02 16.60
C ALA A 146 -9.77 6.56 16.40
N ASP A 147 -11.00 6.31 15.93
CA ASP A 147 -11.67 5.01 16.08
C ASP A 147 -12.45 4.62 14.81
N CYS A 148 -11.78 4.02 13.82
CA CYS A 148 -12.53 3.43 12.72
C CYS A 148 -11.96 2.11 12.25
N SER A 149 -12.79 1.06 12.29
CA SER A 149 -12.43 -0.31 11.90
C SER A 149 -12.23 -0.52 10.40
N PHE A 150 -12.59 0.46 9.57
CA PHE A 150 -12.55 0.29 8.12
C PHE A 150 -11.17 0.55 7.51
N VAL A 151 -10.48 1.57 8.02
CA VAL A 151 -9.15 1.98 7.56
C VAL A 151 -8.25 1.99 8.78
N ASP A 152 -7.16 1.22 8.72
CA ASP A 152 -6.15 1.21 9.76
C ASP A 152 -5.11 2.30 9.48
N SER A 153 -5.24 3.44 10.16
CA SER A 153 -4.27 4.53 10.06
C SER A 153 -3.10 4.38 11.04
N SER A 154 -3.15 3.41 11.97
CA SER A 154 -2.20 3.32 13.09
C SER A 154 -0.77 3.10 12.62
N LEU A 155 -0.60 2.19 11.65
CA LEU A 155 0.69 1.87 11.06
C LEU A 155 1.32 3.08 10.37
N ILE A 156 0.52 3.87 9.66
CA ILE A 156 1.01 5.04 8.91
C ILE A 156 1.28 6.21 9.87
N LEU A 157 0.38 6.46 10.82
CA LEU A 157 0.56 7.50 11.84
C LEU A 157 1.76 7.19 12.75
N GLY A 158 2.01 5.91 13.04
CA GLY A 158 3.16 5.45 13.82
C GLY A 158 4.51 5.79 13.19
N ILE A 159 4.59 5.89 11.86
CA ILE A 159 5.82 6.35 11.18
C ILE A 159 6.12 7.82 11.55
N PHE A 160 5.10 8.64 11.78
CA PHE A 160 5.30 10.04 12.15
C PHE A 160 5.60 10.22 13.64
N SER A 161 4.93 9.47 14.52
CA SER A 161 5.12 9.54 15.97
C SER A 161 4.37 8.41 16.70
N ASN A 162 4.92 7.95 17.83
CA ASN A 162 4.18 7.09 18.77
C ASN A 162 3.11 7.85 19.57
N ASN A 163 3.21 9.18 19.66
CA ASN A 163 2.17 10.02 20.25
C ASN A 163 1.13 10.37 19.17
N LYS A 164 -0.13 9.95 19.39
CA LYS A 164 -1.23 10.08 18.42
C LYS A 164 -1.47 11.53 17.99
N THR A 165 -1.47 12.49 18.91
CA THR A 165 -1.70 13.91 18.59
C THR A 165 -0.57 14.45 17.72
N ALA A 166 0.68 14.22 18.12
CA ALA A 166 1.85 14.64 17.36
C ALA A 166 1.93 13.94 15.98
N ALA A 167 1.50 12.67 15.88
CA ALA A 167 1.43 11.95 14.62
C ALA A 167 0.46 12.60 13.64
N ILE A 168 -0.74 12.96 14.11
CA ILE A 168 -1.76 13.64 13.30
C ILE A 168 -1.27 15.01 12.84
N GLU A 169 -0.64 15.79 13.72
CA GLU A 169 -0.08 17.10 13.38
C GLU A 169 1.02 16.99 12.30
N ARG A 170 1.97 16.07 12.48
CA ARG A 170 3.04 15.83 11.50
C ARG A 170 2.49 15.31 10.17
N TYR A 171 1.52 14.42 10.21
CA TYR A 171 0.81 13.95 9.02
C TYR A 171 0.10 15.10 8.29
N LEU A 172 -0.58 16.00 9.00
CA LEU A 172 -1.24 17.16 8.39
C LEU A 172 -0.24 18.13 7.74
N SER A 173 0.91 18.36 8.37
CA SER A 173 2.01 19.14 7.77
C SER A 173 2.55 18.45 6.53
N PHE A 174 2.81 17.14 6.62
CA PHE A 174 3.28 16.32 5.51
C PHE A 174 2.31 16.33 4.32
N ILE A 175 0.99 16.30 4.52
CA ILE A 175 0.02 16.34 3.42
C ILE A 175 -0.02 17.70 2.70
N LYS A 176 0.24 18.80 3.42
CA LYS A 176 0.25 20.17 2.87
C LYS A 176 1.46 20.45 1.97
N GLU A 177 2.57 19.76 2.20
CA GLU A 177 3.74 19.80 1.34
C GLU A 177 3.41 19.11 0.00
N LEU A 178 3.03 19.93 -0.99
CA LEU A 178 2.82 19.47 -2.36
C LEU A 178 4.18 19.17 -3.01
N GLU A 179 4.79 18.05 -2.68
CA GLU A 179 5.90 17.53 -3.48
C GLU A 179 5.34 16.81 -4.71
N GLU A 180 6.02 16.98 -5.85
CA GLU A 180 5.77 16.15 -7.02
C GLU A 180 6.11 14.71 -6.67
N PHE A 181 5.08 13.86 -6.59
CA PHE A 181 5.28 12.41 -6.53
C PHE A 181 6.15 12.03 -7.74
N PRO A 182 7.34 11.42 -7.57
CA PRO A 182 8.11 10.96 -8.70
C PRO A 182 7.20 9.99 -9.45
N VAL A 183 6.81 10.39 -10.67
CA VAL A 183 6.02 9.56 -11.58
C VAL A 183 6.93 8.40 -11.98
N MET A 184 7.05 7.42 -11.09
CA MET A 184 7.61 6.12 -11.41
C MET A 184 6.60 5.50 -12.37
N LEU A 185 6.94 5.65 -13.64
CA LEU A 185 6.18 5.26 -14.80
C LEU A 185 5.55 3.88 -14.56
N ALA A 186 4.24 3.84 -14.81
CA ALA A 186 3.58 2.62 -15.23
C ALA A 186 4.37 2.01 -16.39
N GLY A 187 5.26 1.07 -16.09
CA GLY A 187 6.11 0.40 -17.08
C GLY A 187 7.61 0.63 -16.85
N ALA A 188 8.28 -0.46 -16.48
CA ALA A 188 9.73 -0.69 -16.50
C ALA A 188 10.58 -0.01 -15.40
N GLY A 189 11.23 -0.86 -14.60
CA GLY A 189 12.52 -0.52 -13.98
C GLY A 189 12.44 -0.02 -12.55
N ILE A 190 13.01 -0.81 -11.65
CA ILE A 190 13.41 -0.41 -10.31
C ILE A 190 14.31 0.83 -10.44
N VAL A 191 13.96 1.92 -9.75
CA VAL A 191 14.87 3.04 -9.52
C VAL A 191 15.12 3.08 -8.02
N THR A 192 16.34 2.67 -7.65
CA THR A 192 16.95 2.94 -6.35
C THR A 192 17.26 4.43 -6.27
N GLY A 193 16.35 5.19 -5.68
CA GLY A 193 16.61 6.58 -5.30
C GLY A 193 17.29 6.62 -3.94
N ASN A 194 18.50 7.19 -3.88
CA ASN A 194 19.20 7.52 -2.64
C ASN A 194 18.30 8.38 -1.75
N PHE A 195 17.81 7.83 -0.64
CA PHE A 195 17.25 8.62 0.46
C PHE A 195 17.74 8.02 1.77
N ASN A 196 18.37 8.88 2.57
CA ASN A 196 18.92 8.55 3.88
C ASN A 196 17.88 7.80 4.71
N CYS A 197 18.17 6.53 4.97
CA CYS A 197 17.38 5.67 5.83
C CYS A 197 17.50 6.17 7.28
N VAL A 198 16.49 6.90 7.74
CA VAL A 198 16.26 7.23 9.16
C VAL A 198 16.10 5.97 10.04
N ALA A 199 16.02 4.78 9.43
CA ALA A 199 15.91 3.49 10.10
C ALA A 199 17.21 3.03 10.82
N ALA A 200 18.38 3.57 10.48
CA ALA A 200 19.66 3.15 11.09
C ALA A 200 19.81 3.63 12.55
N ASP A 201 19.22 4.78 12.90
CA ASP A 201 19.37 5.37 14.24
C ASP A 201 18.49 4.70 15.30
N HIS A 202 17.51 3.87 14.90
CA HIS A 202 16.55 3.25 15.83
C HIS A 202 17.04 1.96 16.49
N TYR A 203 18.10 1.33 15.95
CA TYR A 203 18.55 0.00 16.39
C TYR A 203 20.01 -0.05 16.87
N ASN A 204 20.75 1.06 16.84
CA ASN A 204 22.12 1.20 17.36
C ASN A 204 23.09 0.06 16.98
N ILE A 205 22.94 -0.47 15.75
CA ILE A 205 23.80 -1.51 15.16
C ILE A 205 24.36 -0.93 13.87
N SER A 206 25.66 -1.13 13.62
CA SER A 206 26.29 -0.66 12.39
C SER A 206 25.74 -1.42 11.17
N ILE A 207 25.72 -0.77 10.00
CA ILE A 207 25.28 -1.40 8.74
C ILE A 207 26.07 -2.69 8.48
N ASP A 208 27.36 -2.71 8.83
CA ASP A 208 28.25 -3.85 8.63
C ASP A 208 27.88 -5.04 9.53
N GLU A 209 27.57 -4.81 10.81
CA GLU A 209 27.13 -5.86 11.74
C GLU A 209 25.78 -6.47 11.32
N LEU A 210 24.84 -5.63 10.85
CA LEU A 210 23.52 -6.06 10.39
C LEU A 210 23.61 -6.94 9.13
N LEU A 211 24.51 -6.58 8.21
CA LEU A 211 24.79 -7.34 6.99
C LEU A 211 25.46 -8.68 7.29
N GLU A 212 26.39 -8.73 8.23
CA GLU A 212 27.02 -9.98 8.67
C GLU A 212 26.01 -10.95 9.28
N GLN A 213 25.11 -10.45 10.13
CA GLN A 213 24.10 -11.28 10.80
C GLN A 213 23.12 -11.92 9.79
N SER A 214 22.64 -11.14 8.81
CA SER A 214 21.77 -11.68 7.74
C SER A 214 22.48 -12.62 6.77
N ALA A 215 23.76 -12.37 6.47
CA ALA A 215 24.56 -13.27 5.64
C ALA A 215 24.72 -14.64 6.32
N LYS A 216 24.97 -14.63 7.64
CA LYS A 216 25.11 -15.83 8.46
C LYS A 216 23.84 -16.66 8.49
N GLU A 217 22.69 -16.00 8.67
CA GLU A 217 21.38 -16.65 8.70
C GLU A 217 20.91 -17.23 7.36
N ALA A 218 21.40 -16.67 6.24
CA ALA A 218 21.13 -17.16 4.89
C ALA A 218 22.17 -18.19 4.40
N GLY A 219 23.18 -18.52 5.21
CA GLY A 219 24.28 -19.42 4.84
C GLY A 219 25.22 -18.86 3.76
N LEU A 220 25.22 -17.53 3.56
CA LEU A 220 26.00 -16.84 2.54
C LEU A 220 27.31 -16.31 3.15
N LYS A 221 28.45 -16.53 2.47
CA LYS A 221 29.74 -16.03 2.96
C LYS A 221 29.92 -14.54 2.61
N GLY A 222 30.52 -13.77 3.52
CA GLY A 222 30.73 -12.32 3.43
C GLY A 222 31.31 -11.89 2.09
N GLY A 223 30.51 -11.16 1.31
CA GLY A 223 30.76 -10.78 -0.09
C GLY A 223 29.65 -11.25 -1.05
N GLN A 224 29.05 -12.42 -0.80
CA GLN A 224 27.91 -12.91 -1.58
C GLN A 224 26.59 -12.24 -1.17
N ALA A 225 26.45 -11.86 0.10
CA ALA A 225 25.25 -11.20 0.63
C ALA A 225 25.01 -9.82 0.01
N LEU A 226 26.06 -9.00 -0.18
CA LEU A 226 25.95 -7.69 -0.80
C LEU A 226 25.57 -7.80 -2.29
N ARG A 227 26.18 -8.74 -3.02
CA ARG A 227 25.79 -9.05 -4.41
C ARG A 227 24.37 -9.60 -4.50
N PHE A 228 23.96 -10.45 -3.57
CA PHE A 228 22.60 -10.98 -3.50
C PHE A 228 21.58 -9.87 -3.22
N ALA A 229 21.88 -8.98 -2.27
CA ALA A 229 21.04 -7.84 -1.92
C ALA A 229 20.90 -6.83 -3.07
N ILE A 230 22.00 -6.52 -3.76
CA ILE A 230 22.00 -5.64 -4.94
C ILE A 230 21.26 -6.29 -6.12
N CYS A 231 21.49 -7.59 -6.40
CA CYS A 231 20.86 -8.27 -7.54
C CYS A 231 19.38 -8.57 -7.32
N HIS A 232 18.91 -8.67 -6.07
CA HIS A 232 17.51 -8.99 -5.73
C HIS A 232 16.74 -7.78 -5.16
N GLY A 233 17.33 -6.59 -5.13
CA GLY A 233 16.69 -5.39 -4.60
C GLY A 233 16.33 -5.50 -3.12
N ILE A 234 17.12 -6.25 -2.34
CA ILE A 234 16.96 -6.34 -0.88
C ILE A 234 17.63 -5.11 -0.27
N LEU A 235 17.05 -3.94 -0.55
CA LEU A 235 16.92 -2.93 0.50
C LEU A 235 16.07 -3.58 1.58
N TRP A 236 16.52 -3.50 2.82
CA TRP A 236 15.89 -4.15 3.99
C TRP A 236 14.44 -3.69 4.15
N ASN A 237 13.57 -4.38 3.44
CA ASN A 237 12.13 -4.23 3.37
C ASN A 237 11.52 -5.00 4.56
N ARG A 238 10.30 -4.62 5.00
CA ARG A 238 9.53 -5.28 6.06
C ARG A 238 9.53 -6.81 6.00
N LYS A 239 9.73 -7.41 4.81
CA LYS A 239 9.93 -8.85 4.61
C LYS A 239 11.09 -9.44 5.44
N VAL A 240 12.22 -8.75 5.56
CA VAL A 240 13.36 -9.22 6.36
C VAL A 240 13.05 -9.08 7.85
N LEU A 241 12.49 -7.95 8.29
CA LEU A 241 12.04 -7.75 9.68
C LEU A 241 10.97 -8.76 10.11
N TYR A 242 10.04 -9.13 9.22
CA TYR A 242 9.01 -10.12 9.48
C TYR A 242 9.58 -11.55 9.57
N LEU A 243 10.49 -11.91 8.66
CA LEU A 243 11.20 -13.20 8.72
C LEU A 243 12.10 -13.31 9.96
N MET A 244 12.70 -12.20 10.39
CA MET A 244 13.49 -12.10 11.63
C MET A 244 12.61 -12.26 12.87
N ARG A 245 11.43 -11.60 12.93
CA ARG A 245 10.45 -11.80 14.01
C ARG A 245 10.00 -13.26 14.13
N GLY A 246 9.65 -13.88 13.01
CA GLY A 246 9.21 -15.29 13.01
C GLY A 246 10.29 -16.31 13.38
N LYS A 247 11.57 -15.94 13.34
CA LYS A 247 12.68 -16.74 13.89
C LYS A 247 12.91 -16.45 15.37
N TYR A 248 12.90 -15.19 15.78
CA TYR A 248 13.07 -14.78 17.18
C TYR A 248 12.00 -15.37 18.10
N ASP A 249 10.73 -15.38 17.67
CA ASP A 249 9.64 -15.94 18.47
C ASP A 249 9.76 -17.48 18.61
N LYS A 250 10.29 -18.17 17.58
CA LYS A 250 10.53 -19.62 17.62
C LYS A 250 11.75 -20.01 18.46
N GLU A 251 12.79 -19.18 18.48
CA GLU A 251 13.95 -19.41 19.34
C GLU A 251 13.63 -19.11 20.81
N ALA A 252 12.80 -18.08 21.08
CA ALA A 252 12.31 -17.77 22.41
C ALA A 252 11.39 -18.86 23.00
N GLU A 253 10.55 -19.50 22.19
CA GLU A 253 9.74 -20.65 22.61
C GLU A 253 10.55 -21.95 22.80
N SER A 254 11.75 -22.05 22.21
CA SER A 254 12.63 -23.22 22.37
C SER A 254 13.58 -23.13 23.58
N THR A 255 13.57 -22.01 24.29
CA THR A 255 14.43 -21.74 25.45
C THR A 255 13.65 -21.63 26.77
N LEU A 256 12.39 -22.08 26.79
CA LEU A 256 11.56 -22.29 27.99
C LEU A 256 11.20 -23.78 28.13
#